data_AF-A0A8B9MP77-F1
#
_entry.id   AF-A0A8B9MP77-F1
#
_cell.length_a   1.000
_cell.length_b   1.000
_cell.length_c   1.000
_cell.angle_alpha   90.00
_cell.angle_beta   90.00
_cell.angle_gamma   90.00
#
_symmetry.space_group_name_H-M   'P 1'
#
loop_
_entity.id
_entity.type
_entity.pdbx_description
1 polymer ?
#
loop_
_entity_poly.entity_id
_entity_poly.type
_entity_poly.pdbx_seq_one_letter_code
_entity_poly.pdbx_strand_id
1 'polypeptide(L)'
;AFSDTLLLSDLVLPSCSQYVLLVPSVVRSDSPQTACVQFHNLSEPLSLSVVLEYGSIQRTLFEESMTKNDFFKCCEFKVPPATSDPLAFISFSAKGTRVNLAERRSVAIQNVDNTLFIQTDKPIYKPGQKGG
;
A
#
# COMPACT_ATOMS: atom_id res chain seq x y z
N ALA A 1 -22.91 -8.23 -3.99
CA ALA A 1 -23.32 -6.85 -3.69
C ALA A 1 -22.28 -6.27 -2.76
N PHE A 2 -21.25 -5.61 -3.29
CA PHE A 2 -20.26 -4.92 -2.48
C PHE A 2 -20.82 -3.53 -2.22
N SER A 3 -21.29 -3.30 -1.00
CA SER A 3 -21.68 -1.99 -0.52
C SER A 3 -20.90 -1.77 0.75
N ASP A 4 -19.99 -0.79 0.73
CA ASP A 4 -19.76 0.15 1.82
C ASP A 4 -18.89 1.30 1.28
N THR A 5 -19.43 1.99 0.28
CA THR A 5 -18.96 3.31 -0.14
C THR A 5 -19.73 4.33 0.69
N LEU A 6 -19.30 4.57 1.93
CA LEU A 6 -19.71 5.77 2.65
C LEU A 6 -18.90 6.93 2.08
N LEU A 7 -19.49 7.64 1.11
CA LEU A 7 -18.95 8.86 0.54
C LEU A 7 -18.85 9.93 1.65
N LEU A 8 -17.64 10.28 2.06
CA LEU A 8 -17.34 11.39 2.97
C LEU A 8 -17.62 12.78 2.36
N SER A 9 -18.27 12.87 1.18
CA SER A 9 -18.44 14.10 0.41
C SER A 9 -19.56 15.02 0.92
N ASP A 10 -20.49 14.56 1.74
CA ASP A 10 -21.71 15.32 2.07
C ASP A 10 -21.54 16.42 3.13
N LEU A 11 -20.29 16.75 3.54
CA LEU A 11 -19.99 17.84 4.48
C LEU A 11 -18.90 18.82 4.03
N VAL A 12 -18.39 18.72 2.80
CA VAL A 12 -17.22 19.53 2.40
C VAL A 12 -17.65 20.89 1.82
N LEU A 13 -17.44 21.95 2.61
CA LEU A 13 -17.52 23.33 2.14
C LEU A 13 -16.49 23.55 1.00
N PRO A 14 -16.87 24.22 -0.11
CA PRO A 14 -16.03 24.40 -1.32
C PRO A 14 -14.73 25.21 -1.13
N SER A 15 -14.41 25.64 0.10
CA SER A 15 -13.18 26.35 0.47
C SER A 15 -12.21 25.54 1.35
N CYS A 16 -12.50 24.27 1.63
CA CYS A 16 -11.60 23.40 2.37
C CYS A 16 -10.69 22.63 1.41
N SER A 17 -9.38 22.64 1.68
CA SER A 17 -8.40 21.81 0.95
C SER A 17 -8.84 20.34 0.98
N GLN A 18 -8.86 19.70 -0.19
CA GLN A 18 -9.25 18.29 -0.33
C GLN A 18 -8.03 17.45 -0.68
N TYR A 19 -7.98 16.22 -0.18
CA TYR A 19 -6.92 15.28 -0.53
C TYR A 19 -7.46 13.86 -0.68
N VAL A 20 -6.76 13.08 -1.50
CA VAL A 20 -7.00 11.64 -1.69
C VAL A 20 -5.66 10.93 -1.62
N LEU A 21 -5.57 9.90 -0.79
CA LEU A 21 -4.43 8.99 -0.71
C LEU A 21 -4.87 7.62 -1.21
N LEU A 22 -4.27 7.17 -2.31
CA LEU A 22 -4.53 5.88 -2.93
C LEU A 22 -3.40 4.92 -2.57
N VAL A 23 -3.75 3.87 -1.82
CA VAL A 23 -2.84 2.81 -1.40
C VAL A 23 -3.58 1.47 -1.47
N PRO A 24 -2.95 0.39 -1.96
CA PRO A 24 -3.52 -0.95 -1.89
C PRO A 24 -3.79 -1.39 -0.44
N SER A 25 -4.95 -2.01 -0.19
CA SER A 25 -5.24 -2.62 1.12
C SER A 25 -4.38 -3.86 1.39
N VAL A 26 -3.90 -4.50 0.33
CA VAL A 26 -2.98 -5.65 0.37
C VAL A 26 -1.78 -5.35 -0.53
N VAL A 27 -0.58 -5.46 0.02
CA VAL A 27 0.71 -5.23 -0.67
C VAL A 27 1.49 -6.53 -0.77
N ARG A 28 2.04 -6.84 -1.95
CA ARG A 28 2.79 -8.08 -2.16
C ARG A 28 4.28 -7.89 -1.96
N SER A 29 4.95 -8.86 -1.35
CA SER A 29 6.39 -8.79 -1.08
C SER A 29 7.28 -9.06 -2.30
N ASP A 30 6.73 -9.66 -3.37
CA ASP A 30 7.46 -10.06 -4.58
C ASP A 30 7.52 -8.96 -5.66
N SER A 31 6.68 -7.94 -5.53
CA SER A 31 6.41 -6.97 -6.59
C SER A 31 6.37 -5.54 -6.06
N PRO A 32 6.80 -4.55 -6.86
CA PRO A 32 6.60 -3.14 -6.53
C PRO A 32 5.11 -2.84 -6.37
N GLN A 33 4.81 -1.98 -5.40
CA GLN A 33 3.48 -1.45 -5.10
C GLN A 33 3.50 0.05 -5.34
N THR A 34 2.34 0.65 -5.59
CA THR A 34 2.26 2.09 -5.87
C THR A 34 1.37 2.77 -4.84
N ALA A 35 1.86 3.88 -4.29
CA ALA A 35 1.06 4.82 -3.50
C ALA A 35 0.97 6.15 -4.25
N CYS A 36 -0.22 6.72 -4.33
CA CYS A 36 -0.44 8.01 -4.98
C CYS A 36 -1.18 8.96 -4.06
N VAL A 37 -0.84 10.23 -4.13
CA VAL A 37 -1.50 11.32 -3.41
C VAL A 37 -1.98 12.36 -4.39
N GLN A 38 -3.16 12.91 -4.14
CA GLN A 38 -3.72 14.02 -4.89
C GLN A 38 -4.25 15.07 -3.91
N PHE A 39 -3.93 16.33 -4.16
CA PHE A 39 -4.48 17.48 -3.45
C PHE A 39 -5.17 18.42 -4.43
N HIS A 40 -6.24 19.02 -3.96
CA HIS A 40 -6.99 20.06 -4.65
C HIS A 40 -7.27 21.23 -3.73
N ASN A 41 -7.31 22.43 -4.33
CA ASN A 41 -7.67 23.68 -3.66
C ASN A 41 -6.78 23.96 -2.42
N LEU A 42 -5.46 23.84 -2.58
CA LEU A 42 -4.50 24.14 -1.53
C LEU A 42 -4.58 25.63 -1.13
N SER A 43 -5.17 25.89 0.03
CA SER A 43 -5.31 27.25 0.58
C SER A 43 -4.03 27.85 1.17
N GLU A 44 -2.99 27.03 1.36
CA GLU A 44 -1.67 27.43 1.84
C GLU A 44 -0.62 26.37 1.46
N PRO A 45 0.68 26.72 1.49
CA PRO A 45 1.75 25.75 1.31
C PRO A 45 1.73 24.66 2.39
N LEU A 46 1.92 23.41 1.98
CA LEU A 46 1.96 22.25 2.90
C LEU A 46 3.25 21.46 2.75
N SER A 47 3.77 20.96 3.88
CA SER A 47 4.78 19.91 3.95
C SER A 47 4.09 18.56 4.12
N LEU A 48 4.21 17.71 3.11
CA LEU A 48 3.61 16.38 3.03
C LEU A 48 4.64 15.31 3.37
N SER A 49 4.23 14.29 4.12
CA SER A 49 5.02 13.07 4.32
C SER A 49 4.13 11.82 4.29
N VAL A 50 4.60 10.78 3.60
CA VAL A 50 3.97 9.45 3.58
C VAL A 50 5.03 8.41 3.95
N VAL A 51 4.74 7.63 4.99
CA VAL A 51 5.66 6.68 5.62
C VAL A 51 5.02 5.30 5.68
N LEU A 52 5.76 4.28 5.28
CA LEU A 52 5.45 2.88 5.53
C LEU A 52 6.04 2.46 6.87
N GLU A 53 5.22 1.86 7.72
CA GLU A 53 5.59 1.30 9.02
C GLU A 53 5.37 -0.21 9.01
N TYR A 54 6.41 -0.98 9.31
CA TYR A 54 6.31 -2.43 9.46
C TYR A 54 7.24 -2.93 10.56
N GLY A 55 6.66 -3.45 11.66
CA GLY A 55 7.42 -3.78 12.86
C GLY A 55 8.16 -2.55 13.41
N SER A 56 9.49 -2.64 13.50
CA SER A 56 10.37 -1.52 13.89
C SER A 56 10.88 -0.70 12.70
N ILE A 57 10.51 -1.06 11.47
CA ILE A 57 10.97 -0.39 10.25
C ILE A 57 10.02 0.76 9.94
N GLN A 58 10.58 1.95 9.76
CA GLN A 58 9.88 3.10 9.18
C GLN A 58 10.61 3.51 7.89
N ARG A 59 9.87 3.55 6.79
CA ARG A 59 10.40 3.92 5.48
C ARG A 59 9.57 5.05 4.89
N THR A 60 10.18 6.21 4.72
CA THR A 60 9.57 7.30 3.96
C THR A 60 9.42 6.90 2.50
N LEU A 61 8.18 6.91 2.01
CA LEU A 61 7.87 6.75 0.59
C LEU A 61 8.03 8.09 -0.12
N PHE A 62 7.41 9.10 0.49
CA PHE A 62 7.20 10.48 0.11
C PHE A 62 7.59 11.58 1.08
N GLU A 63 8.35 12.60 0.69
CA GLU A 63 8.33 13.88 1.43
C GLU A 63 8.41 15.05 0.46
N GLU A 64 7.44 15.97 0.51
CA GLU A 64 7.24 17.00 -0.51
C GLU A 64 6.78 18.32 0.09
N SER A 65 7.27 19.44 -0.47
CA SER A 65 6.73 20.78 -0.21
C SER A 65 5.82 21.19 -1.36
N MET A 66 4.53 21.33 -1.06
CA MET A 66 3.49 21.63 -2.03
C MET A 66 3.11 23.10 -1.95
N THR A 67 3.32 23.84 -3.04
CA THR A 67 2.95 25.26 -3.16
C THR A 67 1.95 25.53 -4.29
N LYS A 68 1.70 24.53 -5.15
CA LYS A 68 0.74 24.61 -6.26
C LYS A 68 -0.65 24.27 -5.78
N ASN A 69 -1.68 24.86 -6.38
CA ASN A 69 -3.08 24.64 -5.98
C ASN A 69 -3.54 23.20 -6.18
N ASP A 70 -3.02 22.54 -7.21
CA ASP A 70 -3.24 21.12 -7.52
C ASP A 70 -1.90 20.38 -7.49
N PHE A 71 -1.85 19.28 -6.74
CA PHE A 71 -0.65 18.46 -6.60
C PHE A 71 -1.01 16.99 -6.77
N PHE A 72 -0.23 16.28 -7.56
CA PHE A 72 -0.36 14.84 -7.74
C PHE A 72 1.02 14.21 -7.78
N LYS A 73 1.22 13.14 -6.98
CA LYS A 73 2.46 12.37 -6.99
C LYS A 73 2.18 10.91 -6.71
N CYS A 74 2.87 10.04 -7.43
CA CYS A 74 2.94 8.62 -7.13
C CYS A 74 4.37 8.22 -6.77
N CYS A 75 4.51 7.19 -5.96
CA CYS A 75 5.77 6.56 -5.64
C CYS A 75 5.60 5.05 -5.67
N GLU A 76 6.55 4.37 -6.32
CA GLU A 76 6.67 2.92 -6.22
C GLU A 76 7.49 2.54 -4.99
N PHE A 77 7.04 1.52 -4.28
CA PHE A 77 7.71 1.01 -3.09
C PHE A 77 7.68 -0.52 -3.06
N LYS A 78 8.59 -1.10 -2.29
CA LYS A 78 8.64 -2.54 -2.01
C LYS A 78 8.51 -2.76 -0.53
N VAL A 79 7.80 -3.83 -0.15
CA VAL A 79 7.68 -4.30 1.22
C VAL A 79 8.50 -5.58 1.40
N PRO A 80 9.16 -5.78 2.55
CA PRO A 80 9.79 -7.06 2.85
C PRO A 80 8.72 -8.15 2.99
N PRO A 81 9.07 -9.43 2.82
CA PRO A 81 8.21 -10.53 3.22
C PRO A 81 7.83 -10.41 4.70
N ALA A 82 6.55 -10.64 4.99
CA ALA A 82 6.06 -10.70 6.35
C ALA A 82 6.64 -11.91 7.08
N THR A 83 6.95 -11.75 8.36
CA THR A 83 7.40 -12.85 9.22
C THR A 83 6.18 -13.50 9.90
N SER A 84 5.86 -13.09 11.13
CA SER A 84 4.72 -13.61 11.89
C SER A 84 3.49 -12.71 11.82
N ASP A 85 3.69 -11.39 11.79
CA ASP A 85 2.62 -10.40 11.66
C ASP A 85 2.64 -9.82 10.25
N PRO A 86 1.62 -10.08 9.41
CA PRO A 86 1.51 -9.48 8.09
C PRO A 86 0.90 -8.07 8.12
N LEU A 87 0.76 -7.43 9.29
CA LEU A 87 0.18 -6.10 9.38
C LEU A 87 1.25 -5.00 9.27
N ALA A 88 1.10 -4.14 8.27
CA ALA A 88 1.86 -2.90 8.12
C ALA A 88 0.91 -1.70 8.16
N PHE A 89 1.47 -0.49 8.22
CA PHE A 89 0.70 0.75 8.21
C PHE A 89 1.28 1.75 7.22
N ILE A 90 0.39 2.51 6.58
CA ILE A 90 0.75 3.75 5.89
C ILE A 90 0.31 4.91 6.75
N SER A 91 1.27 5.73 7.13
CA SER A 91 1.06 6.98 7.85
C SER A 91 1.23 8.14 6.89
N PHE A 92 0.23 9.00 6.85
CA PHE A 92 0.19 10.22 6.05
C PHE A 92 0.15 11.42 6.99
N SER A 93 0.89 12.47 6.63
CA SER A 93 0.78 13.76 7.31
C SER A 93 0.95 14.91 6.32
N ALA A 94 0.17 15.97 6.52
CA ALA A 94 0.31 17.21 5.76
C ALA A 94 0.19 18.40 6.70
N LYS A 95 1.22 19.24 6.75
CA LYS A 95 1.34 20.35 7.71
C LYS A 95 1.56 21.67 7.00
N GLY A 96 0.74 22.66 7.33
CA GLY A 96 0.84 24.06 6.93
C GLY A 96 0.76 24.98 8.14
N THR A 97 0.44 26.24 7.91
CA THR A 97 0.28 27.23 8.98
C THR A 97 -1.05 27.03 9.73
N ARG A 98 -2.11 26.65 9.01
CA ARG A 98 -3.46 26.42 9.55
C ARG A 98 -3.90 24.97 9.43
N VAL A 99 -3.37 24.24 8.45
CA VAL A 99 -3.70 22.85 8.15
C VAL A 99 -2.74 21.93 8.91
N ASN A 100 -3.29 20.95 9.63
CA ASN A 100 -2.52 19.87 10.21
C ASN A 100 -3.34 18.58 10.10
N LEU A 101 -3.00 17.77 9.10
CA LEU A 101 -3.65 16.51 8.80
C LEU A 101 -2.70 15.36 9.16
N ALA A 102 -3.26 14.33 9.78
CA ALA A 102 -2.57 13.09 10.05
C ALA A 102 -3.56 11.93 9.92
N GLU A 103 -3.17 10.90 9.19
CA GLU A 103 -3.96 9.68 9.04
C GLU A 103 -3.04 8.47 9.05
N ARG A 104 -3.52 7.36 9.62
CA ARG A 104 -2.80 6.09 9.66
C ARG A 104 -3.75 4.97 9.29
N ARG A 105 -3.40 4.20 8.27
CA ARG A 105 -4.21 3.08 7.75
C ARG A 105 -3.41 1.80 7.71
N SER A 106 -4.04 0.69 8.10
CA SER A 106 -3.44 -0.64 8.00
C SER A 106 -3.42 -1.15 6.56
N VAL A 107 -2.35 -1.83 6.19
CA VAL A 107 -2.22 -2.58 4.93
C VAL A 107 -1.70 -3.98 5.26
N ALA A 108 -2.25 -5.01 4.61
CA ALA A 108 -1.80 -6.38 4.80
C ALA A 108 -0.66 -6.71 3.84
N ILE A 109 0.41 -7.32 4.34
CA ILE A 109 1.50 -7.87 3.53
C ILE A 109 1.14 -9.29 3.14
N GLN A 110 1.06 -9.54 1.83
CA GLN A 110 0.93 -10.87 1.27
C GLN A 110 2.30 -11.39 0.86
N ASN A 111 2.75 -12.44 1.54
CA ASN A 111 3.87 -13.25 1.08
C ASN A 111 3.46 -14.08 -0.13
N VAL A 112 4.40 -14.29 -1.02
CA VAL A 112 4.20 -15.21 -2.14
C VAL A 112 4.78 -16.54 -1.75
N ASP A 113 3.90 -17.50 -1.51
CA ASP A 113 4.29 -18.89 -1.39
C ASP A 113 4.75 -19.36 -2.76
N ASN A 114 6.05 -19.62 -2.87
CA ASN A 114 6.62 -20.26 -4.04
C ASN A 114 6.10 -21.71 -4.03
N THR A 115 4.90 -21.93 -4.56
CA THR A 115 4.34 -23.27 -4.71
C THR A 115 5.24 -23.99 -5.72
N LEU A 116 6.22 -24.74 -5.20
CA LEU A 116 7.09 -25.58 -6.00
C LEU A 116 6.22 -26.71 -6.54
N PHE A 117 5.63 -26.51 -7.72
CA PHE A 117 4.98 -27.59 -8.45
C PHE A 117 6.06 -28.57 -8.92
N ILE A 118 6.37 -29.56 -8.07
CA ILE A 118 7.18 -30.70 -8.48
C ILE A 118 6.29 -31.53 -9.42
N GLN A 119 6.46 -31.34 -10.73
CA GLN A 119 6.00 -32.34 -11.70
C GLN A 119 6.91 -33.55 -11.57
N THR A 120 6.52 -34.48 -10.70
CA THR A 120 7.08 -35.83 -10.72
C THR A 120 6.57 -36.51 -12.00
N ASP A 121 7.42 -36.59 -13.01
CA ASP A 121 7.20 -37.59 -14.04
C ASP A 121 7.25 -38.96 -13.35
N LYS A 122 6.20 -39.77 -13.54
CA LYS A 122 6.17 -41.16 -13.05
C LYS A 122 6.73 -42.04 -14.15
N PRO A 123 7.98 -42.53 -14.09
CA PRO A 123 8.26 -43.81 -14.72
C PRO A 123 7.72 -44.89 -13.79
N ILE A 124 6.62 -45.50 -14.22
CA ILE A 124 6.03 -46.72 -13.67
C ILE A 124 7.14 -47.73 -13.35
N TYR A 125 7.41 -47.97 -12.06
CA TYR A 125 8.21 -49.14 -11.66
C TYR A 125 7.27 -50.36 -11.74
N LYS A 126 7.53 -51.29 -12.66
CA LYS A 126 6.94 -52.63 -12.62
C LYS A 126 7.92 -53.55 -11.89
N PRO A 127 7.65 -53.98 -10.65
CA PRO A 127 8.38 -55.07 -10.04
C PRO A 127 7.70 -56.39 -10.44
N GLY A 128 8.38 -57.24 -11.19
CA GLY A 128 7.97 -58.64 -11.36
C GLY A 128 8.15 -59.19 -12.75
N GLN A 129 9.31 -59.78 -13.02
CA GLN A 129 9.39 -60.93 -13.92
C GLN A 129 10.17 -62.02 -13.20
N LYS A 130 9.42 -62.95 -12.59
CA LYS A 130 9.89 -64.27 -12.19
C LYS A 130 9.00 -65.30 -12.89
N GLY A 131 9.63 -66.22 -13.61
CA GLY A 131 9.15 -67.59 -13.82
C GLY A 131 8.31 -67.85 -15.07
N GLY A 132 8.80 -68.80 -15.87
CA GLY A 132 8.18 -69.42 -17.03
C GLY A 132 9.22 -70.24 -17.75
#